data_AF-A0A7V4PPF0-F1
#
_entry.id   AF-A0A7V4PPF0-F1
#
_cell.length_a   1.000
_cell.length_b   1.000
_cell.length_c   1.000
_cell.angle_alpha   90.00
_cell.angle_beta   90.00
_cell.angle_gamma   90.00
#
_symmetry.space_group_name_H-M   'P 1'
#
loop_
_entity.id
_entity.type
_entity.pdbx_description
1 polymer ?
#
loop_
_entity_poly.entity_id
_entity_poly.type
_entity_poly.pdbx_seq_one_letter_code
_entity_poly.pdbx_strand_id
1 'polypeptide(L)' 'MGKMGSMDKAEKKCMLCGKPSPLKGGICEPCQERVRREAMGEQAGTRAEAEKELKKHGVVPGQGKERK' A
#
# COMPACT_ATOMS: atom_id res chain seq x y z
N MET A 1 26.80 -29.49 -26.59
CA MET A 1 26.33 -29.96 -25.27
C MET A 1 26.01 -28.74 -24.42
N GLY A 2 24.73 -28.48 -24.12
CA GLY A 2 24.32 -27.37 -23.27
C GLY A 2 22.90 -27.63 -22.77
N LYS A 3 22.78 -28.40 -21.68
CA LYS A 3 21.50 -28.66 -21.01
C LYS A 3 21.08 -27.37 -20.31
N MET A 4 20.31 -26.52 -20.99
CA MET A 4 19.59 -25.43 -20.32
C MET A 4 18.50 -26.07 -19.46
N GLY A 5 18.80 -26.16 -18.17
CA GLY A 5 17.95 -26.76 -17.16
C GLY A 5 16.57 -26.09 -17.11
N SER A 6 15.57 -26.94 -16.92
CA SER A 6 14.23 -26.60 -16.48
C SER A 6 14.26 -25.42 -15.50
N MET A 7 13.45 -24.41 -15.78
CA MET A 7 13.10 -23.36 -14.84
C MET A 7 12.23 -23.99 -13.75
N ASP A 8 12.89 -24.65 -12.79
CA ASP A 8 12.27 -25.26 -11.64
C ASP A 8 11.30 -24.28 -11.02
N LYS A 9 10.08 -24.78 -10.83
CA LYS A 9 8.89 -24.11 -10.34
C LYS A 9 9.17 -23.70 -8.89
N ALA A 10 10.03 -22.70 -8.69
CA ALA A 10 10.37 -22.17 -7.39
C ALA A 10 9.06 -21.76 -6.74
N GLU A 11 8.65 -22.52 -5.73
CA GLU A 11 7.43 -22.25 -4.98
C GLU A 11 7.50 -20.78 -4.57
N LYS A 12 6.64 -19.96 -5.20
CA LYS A 12 6.71 -18.52 -5.03
C LYS A 12 6.44 -18.24 -3.55
N LYS A 13 7.46 -17.78 -2.83
CA LYS A 13 7.38 -17.39 -1.43
C LYS A 13 7.03 -15.91 -1.34
N CYS A 14 6.24 -15.55 -0.34
CA CYS A 14 5.89 -14.16 -0.08
C CYS A 14 7.15 -13.33 0.17
N MET A 15 7.29 -12.19 -0.50
CA MET A 15 8.45 -11.29 -0.33
C MET A 15 8.54 -10.66 1.08
N LEU A 16 7.46 -10.67 1.86
CA LEU A 16 7.44 -10.08 3.20
C LEU A 16 7.66 -11.11 4.32
N CYS A 17 7.01 -12.27 4.23
CA CYS A 17 7.07 -13.27 5.31
C CYS A 17 7.79 -14.57 4.92
N GLY A 18 8.22 -14.72 3.67
CA GLY A 18 8.95 -15.90 3.19
C GLY A 18 8.12 -17.19 3.12
N LYS A 19 6.84 -17.15 3.48
CA LYS A 19 5.97 -18.33 3.47
C LYS A 19 5.55 -18.70 2.03
N PRO A 20 5.54 -20.00 1.68
CA PRO A 20 4.93 -20.46 0.43
C PRO A 20 3.42 -20.24 0.53
N SER A 21 2.86 -19.48 -0.41
CA SER A 21 1.44 -19.12 -0.40
C SER A 21 1.02 -18.71 -1.81
N PRO A 22 -0.28 -18.75 -2.15
CA PRO A 22 -0.78 -18.11 -3.35
C PRO A 22 -0.47 -16.60 -3.27
N LEU A 23 0.45 -16.13 -4.11
CA LEU A 23 0.89 -14.75 -4.12
C LEU A 23 0.15 -13.98 -5.22
N LYS A 24 -0.31 -12.78 -4.88
CA LYS A 24 -0.78 -11.81 -5.85
C LYS A 24 0.28 -10.71 -5.95
N GLY A 25 0.98 -10.63 -7.08
CA GLY A 25 2.09 -9.67 -7.24
C GLY A 25 3.30 -9.93 -6.31
N GLY A 26 3.52 -11.17 -5.86
CA GLY A 26 4.69 -11.53 -5.04
C GLY A 26 4.50 -11.43 -3.51
N ILE A 27 3.33 -11.00 -3.04
CA ILE A 27 3.01 -10.90 -1.61
C ILE A 27 1.74 -11.72 -1.33
N CYS A 28 1.70 -12.42 -0.19
CA CYS A 28 0.51 -13.15 0.23
C CYS A 28 -0.58 -12.21 0.77
N GLU A 29 -1.85 -12.60 0.64
CA GLU A 29 -3.01 -11.82 1.14
C GLU A 29 -2.85 -11.26 2.57
N PRO A 30 -2.47 -12.03 3.60
CA PRO A 30 -2.39 -11.50 4.96
C PRO A 30 -1.27 -10.46 5.16
N CYS A 31 -0.24 -10.48 4.31
CA CYS A 31 0.78 -9.44 4.30
C CYS A 31 0.31 -8.20 3.52
N GLN A 32 -0.45 -8.39 2.43
CA GLN A 32 -1.08 -7.27 1.72
C GLN A 32 -2.10 -6.54 2.60
N GLU A 33 -2.91 -7.26 3.36
CA GLU A 33 -3.91 -6.66 4.25
C GLU A 33 -3.25 -5.82 5.35
N ARG A 34 -2.14 -6.30 5.92
CA ARG A 34 -1.33 -5.52 6.86
C ARG A 34 -0.83 -4.22 6.27
N VAL A 35 -0.16 -4.29 5.11
CA VAL A 35 0.33 -3.10 4.40
C VAL A 35 -0.81 -2.12 4.09
N ARG A 36 -1.97 -2.62 3.67
CA ARG A 36 -3.16 -1.77 3.44
C ARG A 36 -3.64 -1.10 4.71
N ARG A 37 -3.70 -1.83 5.83
CA ARG A 37 -4.15 -1.29 7.11
C ARG A 37 -3.19 -0.22 7.64
N GLU A 38 -1.89 -0.46 7.49
CA GLU A 38 -0.84 0.52 7.82
C GLU A 38 -0.93 1.75 6.94
N ALA A 39 -1.03 1.60 5.62
CA ALA A 39 -1.18 2.71 4.68
C ALA A 39 -2.47 3.51 4.94
N MET A 40 -3.60 2.85 5.22
CA MET A 40 -4.86 3.52 5.59
C MET A 40 -4.73 4.28 6.92
N GLY A 41 -4.05 3.70 7.91
CA GLY A 41 -3.79 4.34 9.19
C GLY A 41 -2.90 5.57 9.05
N GLU A 42 -1.84 5.47 8.25
CA GLU A 42 -0.94 6.58 7.92
C GLU A 42 -1.69 7.68 7.16
N GLN A 43 -2.52 7.32 6.17
CA GLN A 43 -3.39 8.26 5.46
C GLN A 43 -4.34 9.01 6.39
N ALA A 44 -4.94 8.33 7.37
CA ALA A 44 -5.81 8.97 8.35
C ALA A 44 -5.06 9.99 9.23
N GLY A 45 -3.83 9.66 9.65
CA GLY A 45 -2.95 10.55 10.38
C GLY A 45 -2.57 11.79 9.57
N THR A 46 -2.09 11.60 8.34
CA THR A 46 -1.73 12.69 7.42
C THR A 46 -2.92 13.59 7.12
N ARG A 47 -4.13 13.03 6.94
CA ARG A 47 -5.35 13.83 6.73
C ARG A 47 -5.68 14.69 7.95
N ALA A 48 -5.60 14.14 9.15
CA ALA A 48 -5.88 14.89 10.38
C ALA A 48 -4.87 16.02 10.62
N GLU A 49 -3.59 15.79 10.32
CA GLU A 49 -2.57 16.83 10.41
C GLU A 49 -2.77 17.92 9.35
N ALA A 50 -3.05 17.52 8.11
CA ALA A 50 -3.39 18.46 7.05
C ALA A 50 -4.62 19.31 7.40
N GLU A 51 -5.68 18.74 7.97
CA GLU A 51 -6.85 19.49 8.43
C GLU A 51 -6.50 20.46 9.58
N LYS A 52 -5.61 20.06 10.49
CA LYS A 52 -5.12 20.93 11.58
C LYS A 52 -4.33 22.12 11.03
N GLU A 53 -3.44 21.90 10.06
CA GLU A 53 -2.66 22.96 9.42
C GLU A 53 -3.57 23.88 8.60
N LEU A 54 -4.48 23.34 7.79
CA LEU A 54 -5.46 24.14 7.05
C LEU A 54 -6.26 25.06 7.99
N LYS A 55 -6.71 24.54 9.13
CA LYS A 55 -7.42 25.33 10.16
C LYS A 55 -6.54 26.42 10.78
N LYS A 56 -5.25 26.17 11.02
CA LYS A 56 -4.30 27.21 11.50
C LYS A 56 -4.14 28.34 10.49
N HIS A 57 -4.13 28.01 9.20
CA HIS A 57 -4.06 28.98 8.11
C HIS A 57 -5.43 29.61 7.77
N GLY A 58 -6.48 29.32 8.53
CA GLY A 58 -7.83 29.85 8.30
C GLY A 58 -8.52 29.29 7.05
N VAL A 59 -7.97 28.22 6.46
CA VAL A 59 -8.52 27.57 5.27
C VAL A 59 -9.51 26.50 5.71
N VAL A 60 -10.77 26.66 5.33
CA VAL A 60 -11.81 25.63 5.49
C VAL A 60 -11.85 24.79 4.21
N PRO A 61 -11.38 23.52 4.21
CA PRO A 61 -11.53 22.65 3.05
C PRO A 61 -13.02 22.33 2.89
N GLY A 62 -13.67 23.04 1.95
CA GLY A 62 -15.12 22.91 1.72
C GLY A 62 -15.79 24.11 1.04
N GLN A 63 -15.10 25.24 0.88
CA GLN A 63 -15.65 26.42 0.19
C GLN A 63 -14.84 26.77 -1.07
N GLY A 64 -14.63 25.76 -1.92
CA GLY A 64 -14.36 25.96 -3.33
C GLY A 64 -15.65 25.79 -4.13
N LYS A 65 -16.68 26.59 -3.85
CA LYS A 65 -17.72 26.81 -4.88
C LYS A 65 -17.08 27.65 -5.96
N GLU A 66 -16.70 26.96 -7.04
CA GLU A 66 -16.86 27.40 -8.43
C GLU A 66 -16.89 28.93 -8.60
N ARG A 67 -15.74 29.52 -8.93
CA ARG A 67 -15.73 30.86 -9.53
C ARG A 67 -16.34 30.73 -10.92
N LYS A 68 -17.60 31.16 -11.05
CA LYS A 68 -18.23 31.50 -12.32
C LYS A 68 -18.27 33.02 -12.46
#